data_AF-C5C700-F1
#
_entry.id   AF-C5C700-F1
#
_cell.length_a   1.000
_cell.length_b   1.000
_cell.length_c   1.000
_cell.angle_alpha   90.00
_cell.angle_beta   90.00
_cell.angle_gamma   90.00
#
_symmetry.space_group_name_H-M   'P 1'
#
loop_
_entity.id
_entity.type
_entity.pdbx_description
1 polymer ?
#
loop_
_entity_poly.entity_id
_entity_poly.type
_entity_poly.pdbx_seq_one_letter_code
_entity_poly.pdbx_strand_id
1 'polypeptide(L)'
;MPPLIGPQQIATALRAVGLDDDAARLAAWADPARREREAAEQALADLAVAQTQLRTALGGLVSAATDVRSAMHTAWRGEAAGAYGEAVRRAATLAAELEREAGEWLALRATAEREAEDARRDAEAREQAAEETALAVLRSLAVAA
;
A
#
# COMPACT_ATOMS: atom_id res chain seq x y z
N MET A 1 -4.46 -25.39 6.68
CA MET A 1 -3.19 -25.41 5.93
C MET A 1 -2.10 -25.85 6.88
N PRO A 2 -1.20 -26.77 6.50
CA PRO A 2 -0.08 -27.13 7.37
C PRO A 2 0.82 -25.89 7.53
N PRO A 3 1.42 -25.69 8.71
CA PRO A 3 2.34 -24.57 8.91
C PRO A 3 3.49 -24.73 7.94
N LEU A 4 3.71 -23.70 7.11
CA LEU A 4 4.91 -23.60 6.28
C LEU A 4 6.09 -23.63 7.25
N ILE A 5 6.94 -24.64 7.09
CA ILE A 5 8.17 -24.84 7.86
C ILE A 5 9.11 -23.63 7.61
N GLY A 6 8.90 -22.87 6.53
CA GLY A 6 9.61 -21.64 6.24
C GLY A 6 10.98 -21.92 5.62
N PRO A 7 11.49 -21.01 4.77
CA PRO A 7 12.64 -21.29 3.92
C PRO A 7 13.91 -21.55 4.73
N GLN A 8 14.07 -20.98 5.93
CA GLN A 8 15.19 -21.29 6.82
C GLN A 8 15.19 -22.73 7.34
N GLN A 9 14.04 -23.28 7.73
CA GLN A 9 13.98 -24.64 8.26
C GLN A 9 14.16 -25.67 7.13
N ILE A 10 13.63 -25.38 5.93
CA ILE A 10 13.87 -26.20 4.74
C ILE A 10 15.35 -26.16 4.32
N ALA A 11 15.97 -24.99 4.30
CA ALA A 11 17.41 -24.86 4.02
C ALA A 11 18.28 -25.59 5.06
N THR A 12 17.82 -25.68 6.30
CA THR A 12 18.50 -26.45 7.36
C THR A 12 18.37 -27.95 7.11
N ALA A 13 17.19 -28.42 6.72
CA ALA A 13 16.96 -29.82 6.37
C ALA A 13 17.78 -30.25 5.14
N LEU A 14 17.87 -29.40 4.11
CA LEU A 14 18.70 -29.65 2.92
C LEU A 14 20.19 -29.79 3.28
N ARG A 15 20.72 -28.92 4.14
CA ARG A 15 22.10 -29.03 4.64
C ARG A 15 22.32 -30.31 5.44
N ALA A 16 21.35 -30.72 6.26
CA ALA A 16 21.45 -31.93 7.05
C ALA A 16 21.54 -33.22 6.21
N VAL A 17 21.06 -33.19 4.95
CA VAL A 17 21.18 -34.30 3.99
C VAL A 17 22.29 -34.09 2.96
N GLY A 18 23.19 -33.11 3.17
CA GLY A 18 24.35 -32.86 2.30
C GLY A 18 24.03 -32.10 1.00
N LEU A 19 22.86 -31.47 0.90
CA LEU A 19 22.47 -30.63 -0.23
C LEU A 19 22.74 -29.13 0.04
N ASP A 20 24.00 -28.80 0.31
CA ASP A 20 24.40 -27.41 0.63
C ASP A 20 24.12 -26.43 -0.53
N ASP A 21 24.29 -26.87 -1.78
CA ASP A 21 24.03 -26.05 -2.97
C ASP A 21 22.54 -25.77 -3.20
N ASP A 22 21.65 -26.73 -2.89
CA ASP A 22 20.20 -26.51 -2.95
C ASP A 22 19.74 -25.60 -1.80
N ALA A 23 20.33 -25.76 -0.61
CA ALA A 23 20.07 -24.86 0.51
C ALA A 23 20.51 -23.43 0.22
N ALA A 24 21.67 -23.25 -0.44
CA ALA A 24 22.17 -21.94 -0.86
C ALA A 24 21.28 -21.32 -1.94
N ARG A 25 20.83 -22.11 -2.93
CA ARG A 25 19.89 -21.66 -3.97
C ARG A 25 18.53 -21.24 -3.38
N LEU A 26 18.00 -22.01 -2.43
CA LEU A 26 16.77 -21.67 -1.72
C LEU A 26 16.91 -20.34 -0.98
N ALA A 27 18.01 -20.14 -0.25
CA ALA A 27 18.25 -18.88 0.47
C ALA A 27 18.42 -17.69 -0.50
N ALA A 28 19.12 -17.88 -1.61
CA ALA A 28 19.31 -16.86 -2.64
C ALA A 28 18.01 -16.42 -3.32
N TRP A 29 16.99 -17.28 -3.36
CA TRP A 29 15.67 -16.97 -3.93
C TRP A 29 14.67 -16.46 -2.88
N ALA A 30 14.62 -17.09 -1.71
CA ALA A 30 13.63 -16.77 -0.68
C ALA A 30 13.92 -15.43 0.03
N ASP A 31 15.19 -15.07 0.23
CA ASP A 31 15.51 -13.83 0.94
C ASP A 31 15.16 -12.55 0.16
N PRO A 32 15.43 -12.44 -1.16
CA PRO A 32 14.92 -11.32 -1.97
C PRO A 32 13.39 -11.26 -2.00
N ALA A 33 12.71 -12.38 -2.21
CA ALA A 33 11.24 -12.43 -2.24
C ALA A 33 10.62 -11.97 -0.91
N ARG A 34 11.18 -12.40 0.22
CA ARG A 34 10.77 -11.94 1.55
C ARG A 34 10.97 -10.44 1.73
N ARG A 35 12.13 -9.90 1.34
CA ARG A 35 12.42 -8.46 1.42
C ARG A 35 11.47 -7.63 0.54
N GLU A 36 11.16 -8.13 -0.65
CA GLU A 36 10.19 -7.50 -1.55
C GLU A 36 8.78 -7.52 -0.96
N ARG A 37 8.36 -8.62 -0.33
CA ARG A 37 7.08 -8.71 0.38
C ARG A 37 7.01 -7.73 1.54
N GLU A 38 8.02 -7.70 2.41
CA GLU A 38 8.11 -6.78 3.54
C GLU A 38 8.06 -5.30 3.08
N ALA A 39 8.74 -4.98 1.98
CA ALA A 39 8.70 -3.64 1.39
C ALA A 39 7.31 -3.28 0.83
N ALA A 40 6.64 -4.22 0.17
CA ALA A 40 5.28 -4.03 -0.34
C ALA A 40 4.27 -3.85 0.81
N GLU A 41 4.38 -4.63 1.87
CA GLU A 41 3.56 -4.49 3.09
C GLU A 41 3.77 -3.12 3.75
N GLN A 42 5.02 -2.66 3.86
CA GLN A 42 5.31 -1.33 4.39
C GLN A 42 4.72 -0.22 3.51
N ALA A 43 4.85 -0.34 2.18
CA ALA A 43 4.27 0.62 1.25
C ALA A 43 2.73 0.69 1.39
N LEU A 44 2.06 -0.45 1.56
CA LEU A 44 0.61 -0.50 1.82
C LEU A 44 0.24 0.19 3.15
N ALA A 45 1.04 0.00 4.21
CA ALA A 45 0.85 0.68 5.48
C ALA A 45 1.01 2.21 5.36
N ASP A 46 2.03 2.67 4.65
CA ASP A 46 2.28 4.10 4.42
C ASP A 46 1.15 4.74 3.58
N LEU A 47 0.65 4.02 2.57
CA LEU A 47 -0.50 4.44 1.77
C LEU A 47 -1.78 4.57 2.62
N ALA A 48 -1.99 3.70 3.61
CA ALA A 48 -3.13 3.78 4.52
C ALA A 48 -3.05 5.00 5.46
N VAL A 49 -1.84 5.37 5.91
CA VAL A 49 -1.62 6.60 6.68
C VAL A 49 -1.91 7.83 5.81
N ALA A 50 -1.36 7.88 4.60
CA ALA A 50 -1.59 8.96 3.65
C ALA A 50 -3.09 9.11 3.32
N GLN A 51 -3.82 8.01 3.17
CA GLN A 51 -5.28 8.00 2.97
C GLN A 51 -6.02 8.69 4.13
N THR A 52 -5.60 8.42 5.36
CA THR A 52 -6.25 8.97 6.55
C THR A 52 -6.00 10.47 6.65
N GLN A 53 -4.78 10.92 6.35
CA GLN A 53 -4.42 12.34 6.29
C GLN A 53 -5.22 13.07 5.21
N LEU A 54 -5.30 12.51 4.00
CA LEU A 54 -6.03 13.11 2.89
C LEU A 54 -7.53 13.24 3.17
N ARG A 55 -8.17 12.21 3.76
CA ARG A 55 -9.57 12.30 4.18
C ARG A 55 -9.81 13.37 5.23
N THR A 56 -8.88 13.53 6.18
CA THR A 56 -8.96 14.56 7.22
C THR A 56 -8.85 15.95 6.62
N ALA A 57 -7.88 16.16 5.72
CA ALA A 57 -7.70 17.42 5.01
C ALA A 57 -8.94 17.77 4.15
N LEU A 58 -9.49 16.80 3.42
CA LEU A 58 -10.70 16.97 2.63
C LEU A 58 -11.91 17.33 3.51
N GLY A 59 -12.07 16.65 4.65
CA GLY A 59 -13.14 16.97 5.62
C GLY A 59 -13.02 18.40 6.16
N GLY A 60 -11.81 18.86 6.46
CA GLY A 60 -11.54 20.24 6.87
C GLY A 60 -11.88 21.25 5.78
N LEU A 61 -11.52 20.95 4.53
CA LEU A 61 -11.83 21.80 3.38
C LEU A 61 -13.33 21.91 3.11
N VAL A 62 -14.06 20.80 3.13
CA VAL A 62 -15.53 20.78 2.94
C VAL A 62 -16.24 21.57 4.05
N SER A 63 -15.77 21.44 5.29
CA SER A 63 -16.30 22.22 6.42
C SER A 63 -16.09 23.72 6.18
N ALA A 64 -14.86 24.13 5.86
CA ALA A 64 -14.54 25.52 5.57
C ALA A 64 -15.35 26.08 4.40
N ALA A 65 -15.54 25.30 3.32
CA ALA A 65 -16.34 25.69 2.18
C ALA A 65 -17.83 25.86 2.53
N THR A 66 -18.34 25.02 3.43
CA THR A 66 -19.72 25.10 3.94
C THR A 66 -19.92 26.35 4.80
N ASP A 67 -18.98 26.65 5.70
CA ASP A 67 -19.00 27.86 6.53
C ASP A 67 -19.00 29.13 5.67
N VAL A 68 -18.13 29.15 4.65
CA VAL A 68 -18.03 30.23 3.65
C VAL A 68 -19.35 30.43 2.90
N ARG A 69 -19.99 29.34 2.46
CA ARG A 69 -21.28 29.39 1.73
C ARG A 69 -22.43 29.84 2.62
N SER A 70 -22.46 29.38 3.87
CA SER A 70 -23.42 29.81 4.87
C SER A 70 -23.34 31.32 5.12
N ALA A 71 -22.12 31.86 5.18
CA ALA A 71 -21.88 33.29 5.30
C ALA A 71 -22.35 34.10 4.07
N MET A 72 -22.31 33.52 2.85
CA MET A 72 -22.91 34.17 1.66
C MET A 72 -24.42 34.32 1.78
N HIS A 73 -25.10 33.28 2.28
CA HIS A 73 -26.57 33.25 2.35
C HIS A 73 -27.13 34.13 3.46
N THR A 74 -26.30 34.53 4.42
CA THR A 74 -26.67 35.43 5.53
C THR A 74 -26.34 36.91 5.24
N ALA A 75 -25.98 37.26 4.00
CA ALA A 75 -25.40 38.54 3.59
C ALA A 75 -25.88 39.79 4.37
N TRP A 76 -24.91 40.42 5.04
CA TRP A 76 -24.96 41.82 5.47
C TRP A 76 -25.02 42.76 4.26
N ARG A 77 -25.83 43.84 4.35
CA ARG A 77 -25.96 44.85 3.29
C ARG A 77 -24.92 45.97 3.50
N GLY A 78 -23.96 46.13 2.57
CA GLY A 78 -22.98 47.24 2.56
C GLY A 78 -21.75 46.99 1.68
N GLU A 79 -20.92 47.99 1.38
CA GLU A 79 -19.70 47.87 0.53
C GLU A 79 -18.71 46.80 1.03
N ALA A 80 -18.62 46.57 2.34
CA ALA A 80 -17.84 45.49 2.94
C ALA A 80 -18.32 44.08 2.49
N ALA A 81 -19.58 43.94 2.07
CA ALA A 81 -20.13 42.70 1.54
C ALA A 81 -19.66 42.39 0.11
N GLY A 82 -19.22 43.39 -0.66
CA GLY A 82 -18.68 43.19 -2.01
C GLY A 82 -17.31 42.52 -1.98
N ALA A 83 -16.38 43.08 -1.20
CA ALA A 83 -15.04 42.51 -1.01
C ALA A 83 -15.08 41.15 -0.29
N TYR A 84 -15.97 41.00 0.70
CA TYR A 84 -16.21 39.72 1.36
C TYR A 84 -16.80 38.68 0.38
N GLY A 85 -17.81 39.06 -0.43
CA GLY A 85 -18.39 38.17 -1.43
C GLY A 85 -17.42 37.76 -2.54
N GLU A 86 -16.47 38.62 -2.92
CA GLU A 86 -15.39 38.26 -3.83
C GLU A 86 -14.36 37.31 -3.19
N ALA A 87 -13.95 37.58 -1.93
CA ALA A 87 -13.07 36.69 -1.18
C ALA A 87 -13.69 35.30 -1.01
N VAL A 88 -14.98 35.24 -0.71
CA VAL A 88 -15.75 34.01 -0.59
C VAL A 88 -15.84 33.27 -1.93
N ARG A 89 -16.10 33.95 -3.05
CA ARG A 89 -16.10 33.32 -4.38
C ARG A 89 -14.73 32.74 -4.74
N ARG A 90 -13.64 33.47 -4.47
CA ARG A 90 -12.27 32.97 -4.65
C ARG A 90 -12.00 31.73 -3.80
N ALA A 91 -12.43 31.74 -2.54
CA ALA A 91 -12.29 30.58 -1.65
C ALA A 91 -13.09 29.36 -2.17
N ALA A 92 -14.29 29.56 -2.70
CA ALA A 92 -15.09 28.49 -3.28
C ALA A 92 -14.46 27.88 -4.55
N THR A 93 -13.87 28.71 -5.42
CA THR A 93 -13.11 28.22 -6.59
C THR A 93 -11.90 27.40 -6.18
N LEU A 94 -11.11 27.91 -5.22
CA LEU A 94 -9.95 27.20 -4.70
C LEU A 94 -10.33 25.86 -4.05
N ALA A 95 -11.45 25.82 -3.30
CA ALA A 95 -11.96 24.59 -2.72
C ALA A 95 -12.31 23.54 -3.80
N ALA A 96 -12.95 23.95 -4.90
CA ALA A 96 -13.27 23.04 -6.01
C ALA A 96 -12.01 22.50 -6.72
N GLU A 97 -10.98 23.34 -6.86
CA GLU A 97 -9.68 22.91 -7.41
C GLU A 97 -9.00 21.87 -6.51
N LEU A 98 -9.01 22.10 -5.20
CA LEU A 98 -8.44 21.18 -4.20
C LEU A 98 -9.24 19.87 -4.10
N GLU A 99 -10.56 19.89 -4.23
CA GLU A 99 -11.39 18.68 -4.31
C GLU A 99 -11.04 17.84 -5.54
N ARG A 100 -10.85 18.49 -6.71
CA ARG A 100 -10.44 17.82 -7.94
C ARG A 100 -9.05 17.21 -7.80
N GLU A 101 -8.09 17.98 -7.30
CA GLU A 101 -6.73 17.51 -7.07
C GLU A 101 -6.71 16.33 -6.09
N ALA A 102 -7.47 16.41 -4.99
CA ALA A 102 -7.63 15.31 -4.06
C ALA A 102 -8.23 14.06 -4.72
N GLY A 103 -9.17 14.22 -5.66
CA GLY A 103 -9.71 13.13 -6.47
C GLY A 103 -8.66 12.47 -7.36
N GLU A 104 -7.80 13.25 -8.00
CA GLU A 104 -6.68 12.75 -8.81
C GLU A 104 -5.66 11.99 -7.96
N TRP A 105 -5.30 12.53 -6.79
CA TRP A 105 -4.44 11.86 -5.82
C TRP A 105 -5.05 10.54 -5.31
N LEU A 106 -6.35 10.49 -5.04
CA LEU A 106 -7.06 9.26 -4.67
C LEU A 106 -7.02 8.22 -5.79
N ALA A 107 -7.16 8.63 -7.05
CA ALA A 107 -7.07 7.74 -8.20
C ALA A 107 -5.65 7.18 -8.38
N LEU A 108 -4.61 8.02 -8.32
CA LEU A 108 -3.21 7.59 -8.35
C LEU A 108 -2.90 6.61 -7.21
N ARG A 109 -3.44 6.87 -6.01
CA ARG A 109 -3.28 5.98 -4.87
C ARG A 109 -3.96 4.63 -5.08
N ALA A 110 -5.17 4.60 -5.65
CA ALA A 110 -5.87 3.35 -5.93
C ALA A 110 -5.09 2.47 -6.92
N THR A 111 -4.37 3.08 -7.86
CA THR A 111 -3.43 2.39 -8.75
C THR A 111 -2.21 1.87 -7.97
N ALA A 112 -1.57 2.73 -7.18
CA ALA A 112 -0.39 2.35 -6.38
C ALA A 112 -0.70 1.22 -5.37
N GLU A 113 -1.89 1.22 -4.77
CA GLU A 113 -2.35 0.18 -3.85
C GLU A 113 -2.52 -1.17 -4.57
N ARG A 114 -3.04 -1.17 -5.80
CA ARG A 114 -3.12 -2.39 -6.63
C ARG A 114 -1.75 -2.90 -7.02
N GLU A 115 -0.86 -2.02 -7.47
CA GLU A 115 0.50 -2.40 -7.86
C GLU A 115 1.29 -2.99 -6.69
N ALA A 116 1.17 -2.41 -5.49
CA ALA A 116 1.79 -2.92 -4.28
C ALA A 116 1.22 -4.28 -3.87
N GLU A 117 -0.10 -4.46 -3.94
CA GLU A 117 -0.76 -5.72 -3.64
C GLU A 117 -0.43 -6.82 -4.66
N ASP A 118 -0.32 -6.48 -5.94
CA ASP A 118 0.10 -7.42 -6.98
C ASP A 118 1.57 -7.82 -6.81
N ALA A 119 2.45 -6.87 -6.47
CA ALA A 119 3.84 -7.16 -6.13
C ALA A 119 3.96 -8.07 -4.89
N ARG A 120 3.13 -7.84 -3.85
CA ARG A 120 3.06 -8.70 -2.66
C ARG A 120 2.67 -10.13 -3.03
N ARG A 121 1.60 -10.30 -3.82
CA ARG A 121 1.13 -11.62 -4.26
C ARG A 121 2.15 -12.36 -5.12
N ASP A 122 2.82 -11.65 -6.02
CA ASP A 122 3.89 -12.23 -6.84
C ASP A 122 5.07 -12.71 -5.98
N ALA A 123 5.52 -11.89 -5.02
CA ALA A 123 6.57 -12.27 -4.08
C ALA A 123 6.17 -13.50 -3.23
N GLU A 124 4.93 -13.54 -2.74
CA GLU A 124 4.38 -14.70 -2.02
C GLU A 124 4.33 -15.96 -2.87
N ALA A 125 3.90 -15.85 -4.13
CA ALA A 125 3.85 -16.97 -5.05
C ALA A 125 5.26 -17.52 -5.35
N ARG A 126 6.25 -16.63 -5.54
CA ARG A 126 7.65 -17.02 -5.73
C ARG A 126 8.24 -17.72 -4.49
N GLU A 127 7.93 -17.23 -3.29
CA GLU A 127 8.35 -17.86 -2.03
C GLU A 127 7.75 -19.26 -1.91
N GLN A 128 6.43 -19.42 -2.13
CA GLN A 128 5.74 -20.71 -2.06
C GLN A 128 6.29 -21.71 -3.09
N ALA A 129 6.51 -21.29 -4.34
CA ALA A 129 7.07 -22.15 -5.38
C ALA A 129 8.49 -22.65 -5.02
N ALA A 130 9.31 -21.80 -4.40
CA ALA A 130 10.63 -22.18 -3.93
C ALA A 130 10.57 -23.21 -2.78
N GLU A 131 9.65 -23.01 -1.82
CA GLU A 131 9.42 -23.97 -0.74
C GLU A 131 8.92 -25.33 -1.26
N GLU A 132 7.95 -25.34 -2.17
CA GLU A 132 7.39 -26.56 -2.75
C GLU A 132 8.45 -27.37 -3.50
N THR A 133 9.29 -26.68 -4.28
CA THR A 133 10.42 -27.29 -5.01
C THR A 133 11.40 -27.94 -4.04
N ALA A 134 11.80 -27.22 -2.99
CA ALA A 134 12.73 -27.74 -1.99
C ALA A 134 12.14 -28.92 -1.18
N LEU A 135 10.85 -28.86 -0.85
CA LEU A 135 10.14 -29.97 -0.20
C LEU A 135 9.99 -31.20 -1.12
N ALA A 136 9.87 -31.00 -2.44
CA ALA A 136 9.83 -32.09 -3.40
C ALA A 136 11.20 -32.81 -3.49
N VAL A 137 12.30 -32.06 -3.48
CA VAL A 137 13.67 -32.60 -3.44
C VAL A 137 13.91 -33.41 -2.16
N LEU A 138 13.51 -32.88 -0.99
CA LEU A 138 13.63 -33.62 0.27
C LEU A 138 12.81 -34.93 0.26
N ARG A 139 11.59 -34.90 -0.32
CA ARG A 139 10.74 -36.08 -0.45
C ARG A 139 11.32 -37.12 -1.40
N SER A 140 11.93 -36.72 -2.53
CA SER A 140 12.53 -37.67 -3.47
C SER A 140 13.76 -38.36 -2.87
N LEU A 141 14.58 -37.64 -2.11
CA LEU A 141 15.70 -38.23 -1.38
C LEU A 141 15.25 -39.21 -0.29
N ALA A 142 14.19 -38.88 0.44
CA ALA A 142 13.63 -39.77 1.46
C ALA A 142 13.09 -41.10 0.89
N VAL A 143 12.68 -41.13 -0.39
CA VAL A 143 12.23 -42.35 -1.09
C VAL A 143 13.41 -43.15 -1.66
N ALA A 144 14.54 -42.49 -1.95
CA ALA A 144 15.73 -43.11 -2.52
C ALA A 144 16.69 -43.71 -1.48
N ALA A 145 16.51 -43.39 -0.19
CA ALA A 145 17.25 -43.92 0.96
C ALA A 145 16.60 -45.19 1.53
#